data_AF-A0A6I9NMJ4-F1
#
_entry.id   AF-A0A6I9NMJ4-F1
#
_cell.length_a   1.000
_cell.length_b   1.000
_cell.length_c   1.000
_cell.angle_alpha   90.00
_cell.angle_beta   90.00
_cell.angle_gamma   90.00
#
_symmetry.space_group_name_H-M   'P 1'
#
loop_
_entity.id
_entity.type
_entity.pdbx_description
1 polymer ?
#
loop_
_entity_poly.entity_id
_entity_poly.type
_entity_poly.pdbx_seq_one_letter_code
_entity_poly.pdbx_strand_id
1 'polypeptide(L)'
;FMVGHSGLYQAIFMFLLMYFIICMTVLSVCAISTNGALDAGGAYYMISRAMGPEFGGSIGIMFFLANVCACALFVLGLVEAIVDTFGMPEGAFHLNTLRKSFQIV
;
A
#
# COMPACT_ATOMS: atom_id res chain seq x y z
N PHE A 1 5.44 3.67 -16.27
CA PHE A 1 6.34 4.65 -15.62
C PHE A 1 7.57 3.98 -14.99
N MET A 2 7.43 3.15 -13.94
CA MET A 2 8.58 2.59 -13.20
C MET A 2 9.60 1.81 -14.05
N VAL A 3 9.16 0.93 -14.94
CA VAL A 3 10.07 0.19 -15.85
C VAL A 3 10.79 1.15 -16.82
N GLY A 4 10.13 2.24 -17.23
CA GLY A 4 10.72 3.24 -18.13
C GLY A 4 11.80 4.09 -17.47
N HIS A 5 11.70 4.35 -16.16
CA HIS A 5 12.69 5.11 -15.40
C HIS A 5 13.81 4.26 -14.81
N SER A 6 13.50 3.06 -14.29
CA SER A 6 14.48 2.20 -13.61
C SER A 6 15.10 1.13 -14.51
N GLY A 7 14.54 0.89 -15.70
CA GLY A 7 14.94 -0.22 -16.58
C GLY A 7 14.34 -1.57 -16.18
N LEU A 8 14.31 -2.52 -17.14
CA LEU A 8 13.64 -3.81 -16.98
C LEU A 8 14.26 -4.69 -15.89
N TYR A 9 15.58 -4.89 -15.92
CA TYR A 9 16.29 -5.75 -14.98
C TYR A 9 16.14 -5.27 -13.53
N GLN A 10 16.21 -3.96 -13.31
CA GLN A 10 16.09 -3.38 -11.98
C GLN A 10 14.63 -3.44 -11.47
N ALA A 11 13.63 -3.22 -12.32
CA ALA A 11 12.23 -3.36 -11.94
C ALA A 11 11.88 -4.80 -11.54
N ILE A 12 12.39 -5.81 -12.25
CA ILE A 12 12.22 -7.23 -11.89
C ILE A 12 12.85 -7.52 -10.53
N PHE A 13 14.05 -7.01 -10.28
CA PHE A 13 14.71 -7.15 -8.98
C PHE A 13 13.90 -6.51 -7.83
N MET A 14 13.34 -5.32 -8.04
CA MET A 14 12.48 -4.66 -7.06
C MET A 14 11.24 -5.51 -6.70
N PHE A 15 10.58 -6.10 -7.71
CA PHE A 15 9.44 -6.99 -7.45
C PHE A 15 9.86 -8.24 -6.68
N LEU A 16 10.96 -8.88 -7.06
CA LEU A 16 11.46 -10.08 -6.36
C LEU A 16 11.75 -9.80 -4.88
N LEU A 17 12.42 -8.69 -4.58
CA LEU A 17 12.72 -8.29 -3.21
C LEU A 17 11.44 -8.00 -2.42
N MET A 18 10.49 -7.28 -3.01
CA MET A 18 9.20 -6.96 -2.39
C MET A 18 8.40 -8.23 -2.06
N TYR A 19 8.28 -9.17 -3.01
CA TYR A 19 7.63 -10.45 -2.77
C TYR A 19 8.35 -11.29 -1.71
N PHE A 20 9.68 -11.27 -1.68
CA PHE A 20 10.46 -11.97 -0.66
C PHE A 20 10.15 -11.47 0.75
N ILE A 21 10.11 -10.14 0.94
CA ILE A 21 9.74 -9.54 2.24
C ILE A 21 8.30 -9.93 2.61
N ILE A 22 7.35 -9.84 1.68
CA ILE A 22 5.95 -10.22 1.93
C ILE A 22 5.83 -11.68 2.33
N CYS A 23 6.53 -12.58 1.63
CA CYS A 23 6.53 -14.00 1.98
C CYS A 23 7.01 -14.22 3.42
N MET A 24 8.10 -13.55 3.84
CA MET A 24 8.58 -13.63 5.22
C MET A 24 7.56 -13.10 6.23
N THR A 25 6.89 -11.97 5.94
CA THR A 25 5.83 -11.43 6.80
C THR A 25 4.63 -12.39 6.90
N VAL A 26 4.18 -12.95 5.77
CA VAL A 26 3.06 -13.90 5.74
C VAL A 26 3.39 -15.17 6.52
N LEU A 27 4.59 -15.72 6.36
CA LEU A 27 5.03 -16.88 7.14
C LEU A 27 5.04 -16.59 8.65
N SER A 28 5.47 -15.39 9.06
CA SER A 28 5.39 -14.95 10.46
C SER A 28 3.96 -14.87 10.96
N VAL A 29 3.03 -14.30 10.17
CA VAL A 29 1.61 -14.23 10.53
C VAL A 29 0.97 -15.62 10.60
N CYS A 30 1.33 -16.55 9.72
CA CYS A 30 0.88 -17.94 9.79
C CYS A 30 1.33 -18.62 11.09
N ALA A 31 2.59 -18.42 11.49
CA ALA A 31 3.10 -18.93 12.76
C ALA A 31 2.36 -18.32 13.97
N ILE A 32 2.06 -17.02 13.93
CA ILE A 32 1.26 -16.32 14.95
C ILE A 32 -0.16 -16.94 15.02
N SER A 33 -0.80 -17.18 13.87
CA SER A 33 -2.13 -17.77 13.79
C SER A 33 -2.20 -19.22 14.29
N THR A 34 -1.06 -19.92 14.39
CA THR A 34 -0.98 -21.31 14.86
C THR A 34 -0.66 -21.40 16.37
N ASN A 35 -0.30 -20.28 17.02
CA ASN A 35 0.22 -20.26 18.40
C ASN A 35 -0.86 -20.14 19.51
N GLY A 36 -2.14 -20.41 19.25
CA GLY A 36 -3.16 -20.35 20.31
C GLY A 36 -4.57 -20.80 19.92
N ALA A 37 -5.43 -20.93 20.95
CA ALA A 37 -6.87 -21.09 20.77
C ALA A 37 -7.47 -19.75 20.33
N LEU A 38 -7.73 -19.63 19.03
CA LEU A 38 -8.35 -18.44 18.45
C LEU A 38 -9.87 -18.55 18.56
N ASP A 39 -10.46 -17.73 19.43
CA ASP A 39 -11.90 -17.41 19.33
C ASP A 39 -12.17 -16.57 18.07
N ALA A 40 -13.46 -16.40 17.72
CA ALA A 40 -13.96 -15.75 16.51
C ALA A 40 -13.69 -14.22 16.41
N GLY A 41 -12.43 -13.80 16.54
CA GLY A 41 -11.95 -12.45 16.29
C GLY A 41 -11.22 -12.30 14.95
N GLY A 42 -10.96 -11.05 14.55
CA GLY A 42 -10.20 -10.72 13.33
C GLY A 42 -8.68 -10.70 13.53
N ALA A 43 -7.96 -10.12 12.56
CA ALA A 43 -6.48 -10.07 12.57
C ALA A 43 -5.87 -9.43 13.82
N TYR A 44 -6.45 -8.32 14.32
CA TYR A 44 -5.98 -7.68 15.57
C TYR A 44 -6.13 -8.60 16.79
N TYR A 45 -7.22 -9.37 16.83
CA TYR A 45 -7.45 -10.33 17.92
C TYR A 45 -6.41 -11.44 17.91
N MET A 46 -6.07 -11.98 16.73
CA MET A 46 -5.03 -13.00 16.59
C MET A 46 -3.65 -12.47 17.07
N ILE A 47 -3.26 -11.26 16.67
CA ILE A 47 -1.94 -10.69 16.99
C ILE A 47 -1.83 -10.32 18.49
N SER A 48 -2.84 -9.61 19.03
CA SER A 48 -2.81 -9.14 20.42
C SER A 48 -2.82 -10.28 21.45
N ARG A 49 -3.42 -11.43 21.12
CA ARG A 49 -3.41 -12.62 21.98
C ARG A 49 -2.06 -13.35 21.95
N ALA A 50 -1.40 -13.42 20.80
CA ALA A 50 -0.13 -14.12 20.65
C ALA A 50 1.07 -13.31 21.19
N MET A 51 1.04 -11.98 21.05
CA MET A 51 2.19 -11.10 21.34
C MET A 51 1.98 -10.18 22.56
N GLY A 52 0.80 -10.22 23.19
CA GLY A 52 0.45 -9.34 24.32
C GLY A 52 -0.04 -7.95 23.91
N PRO A 53 -0.58 -7.15 24.86
CA PRO A 53 -1.23 -5.87 24.59
C PRO A 53 -0.27 -4.78 24.09
N GLU A 54 1.01 -4.83 24.49
CA GLU A 54 2.04 -3.85 24.12
C GLU A 54 2.43 -3.92 22.63
N PHE A 55 2.66 -5.12 22.11
CA PHE A 55 2.94 -5.34 20.69
C PHE A 55 1.67 -5.35 19.84
N GLY A 56 0.56 -5.88 20.38
CA GLY A 56 -0.73 -5.87 19.70
C GLY A 56 -1.25 -4.46 19.41
N GLY A 57 -1.23 -3.58 20.43
CA GLY A 57 -1.73 -2.21 20.30
C GLY A 57 -0.92 -1.36 19.32
N SER A 58 0.42 -1.45 19.37
CA SER A 58 1.30 -0.69 18.48
C SER A 58 1.18 -1.11 17.01
N ILE A 59 1.22 -2.42 16.75
CA ILE A 59 1.03 -2.97 15.39
C ILE A 59 -0.38 -2.64 14.87
N GLY A 60 -1.40 -2.70 15.74
CA GLY A 60 -2.78 -2.36 15.40
C GLY A 60 -2.95 -0.90 14.95
N ILE A 61 -2.33 0.05 15.67
CA ILE A 61 -2.39 1.48 15.31
C ILE A 61 -1.66 1.73 13.98
N MET A 62 -0.50 1.11 13.77
CA MET A 62 0.22 1.21 12.49
C MET A 62 -0.59 0.65 11.32
N PHE A 63 -1.24 -0.50 11.49
CA PHE A 63 -2.08 -1.10 10.45
C PHE A 63 -3.32 -0.24 10.14
N PHE A 64 -3.94 0.35 11.15
CA PHE A 64 -5.06 1.28 10.97
C PHE A 64 -4.65 2.49 10.12
N LEU A 65 -3.54 3.16 10.49
CA LEU A 65 -3.07 4.32 9.75
C LEU A 65 -2.66 3.96 8.30
N ALA A 66 -1.98 2.82 8.11
CA ALA A 66 -1.60 2.34 6.79
C ALA A 66 -2.83 2.14 5.89
N ASN A 67 -3.92 1.54 6.40
CA ASN A 67 -5.15 1.37 5.64
C ASN A 67 -5.86 2.70 5.33
N VAL A 68 -5.85 3.67 6.24
CA VAL A 68 -6.41 5.02 5.98
C VAL A 68 -5.65 5.70 4.83
N CYS A 69 -4.32 5.68 4.87
CA CYS A 69 -3.48 6.21 3.79
C CYS A 69 -3.70 5.45 2.47
N ALA A 70 -3.81 4.12 2.51
CA ALA A 70 -4.05 3.31 1.32
C ALA A 70 -5.40 3.65 0.66
N CYS A 71 -6.46 3.80 1.45
CA CYS A 71 -7.76 4.26 0.94
C CYS A 71 -7.67 5.62 0.25
N ALA A 72 -6.92 6.57 0.83
CA ALA A 72 -6.71 7.89 0.21
C ALA A 72 -5.97 7.77 -1.14
N LEU A 73 -4.93 6.93 -1.21
CA LEU A 73 -4.18 6.70 -2.45
C LEU A 73 -5.03 6.01 -3.53
N PHE A 74 -5.88 5.06 -3.16
CA PHE A 74 -6.79 4.40 -4.11
C PHE A 74 -7.82 5.37 -4.69
N VAL A 75 -8.39 6.25 -3.86
CA VAL A 75 -9.33 7.29 -4.34
C VAL A 75 -8.62 8.30 -5.23
N LEU A 76 -7.42 8.76 -4.87
CA LEU A 76 -6.63 9.68 -5.69
C LEU A 76 -6.32 9.07 -7.07
N GLY A 77 -5.83 7.83 -7.10
CA GLY A 77 -5.55 7.12 -8.35
C GLY A 77 -6.79 6.92 -9.23
N LEU A 78 -7.95 6.67 -8.61
CA LEU A 78 -9.22 6.59 -9.32
C LEU A 78 -9.62 7.93 -9.96
N VAL A 79 -9.53 9.03 -9.20
CA VAL A 79 -9.87 10.37 -9.70
C VAL A 79 -8.94 10.78 -10.83
N GLU A 80 -7.64 10.53 -10.70
CA GLU A 80 -6.67 10.78 -11.77
C GLU A 80 -7.01 10.00 -13.04
N ALA A 81 -7.30 8.70 -12.93
CA ALA A 81 -7.67 7.88 -14.07
C ALA A 81 -8.96 8.35 -14.77
N ILE A 82 -9.98 8.79 -14.00
CA ILE A 82 -11.23 9.32 -14.55
C ILE A 82 -10.99 10.63 -15.30
N VAL A 83 -10.25 11.56 -14.70
CA VAL A 83 -9.96 12.87 -15.32
C VAL A 83 -9.13 12.71 -16.59
N ASP A 84 -8.15 11.81 -16.58
CA ASP A 84 -7.29 11.53 -17.74
C ASP A 84 -8.09 10.87 -18.89
N THR A 85 -9.05 10.00 -18.57
CA THR A 85 -9.81 9.25 -19.58
C THR A 85 -11.02 10.03 -20.12
N PHE A 86 -11.71 10.82 -19.29
CA PHE A 86 -12.99 11.46 -19.64
C PHE A 86 -12.94 13.00 -19.71
N GLY A 87 -11.82 13.64 -19.38
CA GLY A 87 -11.65 15.10 -19.52
C GLY A 87 -11.53 15.54 -20.99
N MET A 88 -12.50 16.31 -21.49
CA MET A 88 -12.55 16.88 -22.86
C MET A 88 -11.58 18.09 -23.07
N PRO A 89 -11.30 18.52 -24.33
CA PRO A 89 -10.00 19.07 -24.76
C PRO A 89 -9.68 20.54 -24.47
N GLU A 90 -8.39 20.83 -24.66
CA GLU A 90 -7.53 21.93 -24.23
C GLU A 90 -7.86 23.34 -24.77
N GLY A 91 -8.80 24.06 -24.14
CA GLY A 91 -8.92 25.52 -24.34
C GLY A 91 -8.21 26.38 -23.27
N ALA A 92 -8.09 25.87 -22.05
CA ALA A 92 -7.57 26.62 -20.89
C ALA A 92 -6.66 25.77 -19.97
N PHE A 93 -6.29 24.57 -20.42
CA PHE A 93 -5.48 23.61 -19.66
C PHE A 93 -3.96 23.84 -19.81
N HIS A 94 -3.55 24.60 -20.82
CA HIS A 94 -2.16 24.71 -21.27
C HIS A 94 -1.19 25.41 -20.30
N LEU A 95 -1.69 26.01 -19.21
CA LEU A 95 -0.88 26.61 -18.12
C LEU A 95 -0.81 25.76 -16.84
N ASN A 96 -1.63 24.71 -16.70
CA ASN A 96 -1.62 23.83 -15.53
C ASN A 96 -0.84 22.54 -15.76
N THR A 97 -0.70 22.09 -17.02
CA THR A 97 0.10 20.90 -17.39
C THR A 97 1.60 21.09 -17.12
N LEU A 98 2.13 22.30 -17.33
CA LEU A 98 3.53 22.62 -17.05
C LEU A 98 3.85 22.71 -15.54
N ARG A 99 2.83 22.84 -14.66
CA ARG A 99 2.99 22.79 -13.19
C ARG A 99 2.94 21.36 -12.63
N LYS A 100 2.16 20.46 -13.24
CA LYS A 100 2.09 19.04 -12.83
C LYS A 100 3.39 18.27 -13.13
N SER A 101 4.22 18.73 -14.08
CA SER A 101 5.57 18.18 -14.34
C SER A 101 6.61 18.43 -13.23
N PHE A 102 6.31 19.21 -12.17
CA PHE A 102 7.33 19.62 -11.18
C PHE A 102 6.99 19.33 -9.69
N GLN A 103 5.80 18.85 -9.32
CA GLN A 103 5.40 18.84 -7.88
C GLN A 103 4.81 17.55 -7.31
N ILE A 104 4.74 16.44 -8.05
CA ILE A 104 4.21 15.17 -7.48
C ILE A 104 5.25 14.03 -7.45
N VAL A 105 6.37 14.11 -8.20
CA VAL A 105 7.57 13.24 -8.03
C VAL A 105 8.83 14.02 -8.39
#